data_AF-A0A368TL05-F1
#
_entry.id   AF-A0A368TL05-F1
#
_cell.length_a   1.000
_cell.length_b   1.000
_cell.length_c   1.000
_cell.angle_alpha   90.00
_cell.angle_beta   90.00
_cell.angle_gamma   90.00
#
_symmetry.space_group_name_H-M   'P 1'
#
loop_
_entity.id
_entity.type
_entity.pdbx_description
1 polymer ?
#
loop_
_entity_poly.entity_id
_entity_poly.type
_entity_poly.pdbx_seq_one_letter_code
_entity_poly.pdbx_strand_id
1 'polypeptide(L)' 'MKNHLEYLKHIRDECEYLVEMSKGLYYEKFVDNETLKRAFVRSLEIIGEATKKIPEIDEINEPTLDNRPPE' A
#
# COMPACT_ATOMS: atom_id res chain seq x y z
N MET A 1 4.00 -13.33 13.65
CA MET A 1 4.42 -12.05 13.05
C MET A 1 3.44 -11.71 11.93
N LYS A 2 2.75 -10.57 12.00
CA LYS A 2 2.09 -10.03 10.80
C LYS A 2 3.19 -9.68 9.81
N ASN A 3 3.12 -10.23 8.60
CA ASN A 3 4.18 -10.03 7.62
C ASN A 3 3.96 -8.68 6.92
N HIS A 4 4.61 -7.62 7.38
CA HIS A 4 4.50 -6.29 6.74
C HIS A 4 4.87 -6.33 5.24
N LEU A 5 5.68 -7.31 4.83
CA LEU A 5 5.98 -7.56 3.42
C LEU A 5 4.74 -7.92 2.59
N GLU A 6 3.73 -8.56 3.19
CA GLU A 6 2.48 -8.90 2.51
C GLU A 6 1.66 -7.64 2.20
N TYR A 7 1.60 -6.67 3.12
CA TYR A 7 0.97 -5.38 2.88
C TYR A 7 1.71 -4.59 1.80
N LEU A 8 3.04 -4.60 1.81
CA LEU A 8 3.85 -3.99 0.74
C LEU A 8 3.61 -4.65 -0.63
N LYS A 9 3.44 -5.97 -0.68
CA LYS A 9 3.07 -6.69 -1.90
C LYS A 9 1.70 -6.29 -2.40
N HIS A 10 0.69 -6.23 -1.53
CA HIS A 10 -0.65 -5.76 -1.92
C HIS A 10 -0.60 -4.34 -2.49
N ILE A 11 0.12 -3.42 -1.84
CA ILE A 11 0.28 -2.05 -2.36
C ILE A 11 0.92 -2.06 -3.75
N ARG A 12 2.00 -2.82 -3.94
CA ARG A 12 2.67 -2.94 -5.23
C ARG A 12 1.72 -3.47 -6.30
N ASP A 13 1.04 -4.57 -6.03
CA ASP A 13 0.19 -5.26 -7.01
C ASP A 13 -0.98 -4.36 -7.45
N GLU A 14 -1.60 -3.62 -6.52
CA GLU A 14 -2.65 -2.64 -6.84
C GLU A 14 -2.12 -1.42 -7.61
N CYS A 15 -0.92 -0.94 -7.29
CA CYS A 15 -0.25 0.12 -8.06
C CYS A 15 0.07 -0.33 -9.50
N GLU A 16 0.57 -1.56 -9.67
CA GLU A 16 0.83 -2.15 -11.00
C GLU A 16 -0.46 -2.26 -11.81
N TYR A 17 -1.55 -2.71 -11.18
CA TYR A 17 -2.88 -2.73 -11.81
C TYR A 17 -3.33 -1.34 -12.27
N LEU A 18 -3.27 -0.33 -11.40
CA LEU A 18 -3.68 1.04 -11.73
C LEU A 18 -2.84 1.62 -12.88
N VAL A 19 -1.51 1.41 -12.85
CA VAL A 19 -0.61 1.85 -13.91
C VAL A 19 -0.96 1.16 -15.22
N GLU A 20 -1.11 -0.17 -15.23
CA GLU A 20 -1.40 -0.92 -16.45
C GLU A 20 -2.75 -0.51 -17.05
N MET A 21 -3.80 -0.42 -16.22
CA MET A 21 -5.14 -0.06 -16.69
C MET A 21 -5.27 1.41 -17.09
N SER A 22 -4.38 2.28 -16.61
CA SER A 22 -4.36 3.70 -17.01
C SER A 22 -3.68 3.95 -18.36
N LYS A 23 -2.91 2.98 -18.89
CA LYS A 23 -2.19 3.14 -20.16
C LYS A 23 -3.17 3.34 -21.32
N GLY A 24 -3.05 4.48 -21.99
CA GLY A 24 -3.91 4.81 -23.14
C GLY A 24 -5.39 5.04 -22.78
N LEU A 25 -5.69 5.19 -21.49
CA LEU A 25 -7.02 5.52 -20.99
C LEU A 25 -7.23 7.04 -21.07
N TYR A 26 -8.30 7.45 -21.74
CA TYR A 26 -8.73 8.84 -21.82
C TYR A 26 -9.88 9.10 -20.85
N TYR A 27 -10.04 10.35 -20.43
CA TYR A 27 -11.02 10.74 -19.43
C TYR A 27 -12.44 10.29 -19.79
N GLU A 28 -12.88 10.52 -21.02
CA GLU A 28 -14.23 10.18 -21.49
C GLU A 28 -14.49 8.67 -21.37
N LYS A 29 -13.52 7.86 -21.78
CA LYS A 29 -13.60 6.39 -21.68
C LYS A 29 -13.62 5.91 -20.22
N PHE A 30 -12.96 6.64 -19.32
CA PHE A 30 -12.96 6.30 -17.90
C PHE A 30 -14.29 6.65 -17.24
N VAL A 31 -14.80 7.87 -17.46
CA VAL A 31 -16.02 8.33 -16.81
C VAL A 31 -17.27 7.59 -17.25
N ASP A 32 -17.30 7.12 -18.50
CA ASP A 32 -18.41 6.34 -19.06
C ASP A 32 -18.38 4.85 -18.64
N ASN A 33 -17.30 4.38 -18.02
CA ASN A 33 -17.14 2.99 -17.61
C ASN A 33 -17.25 2.82 -16.08
N GLU A 34 -18.47 2.56 -15.60
CA GLU A 34 -18.77 2.34 -14.17
C GLU A 34 -17.95 1.21 -13.53
N THR A 35 -17.71 0.12 -14.26
CA THR A 35 -16.93 -1.01 -13.76
C THR A 35 -15.47 -0.61 -13.55
N LEU A 36 -14.89 0.10 -14.51
CA LEU A 36 -13.51 0.58 -14.43
C LEU A 36 -13.33 1.59 -13.28
N LYS A 37 -14.28 2.51 -13.11
CA LYS A 37 -14.29 3.44 -11.96
C LYS A 37 -14.29 2.68 -10.63
N ARG A 38 -15.17 1.70 -10.47
CA ARG A 38 -15.25 0.89 -9.24
C ARG A 38 -13.98 0.09 -9.00
N ALA A 39 -13.36 -0.43 -10.06
CA ALA A 39 -12.09 -1.14 -9.95
C ALA A 39 -10.96 -0.21 -9.46
N PHE A 40 -10.84 1.00 -10.02
CA PHE A 40 -9.87 1.99 -9.56
C PHE A 40 -10.10 2.40 -8.10
N VAL A 41 -11.34 2.67 -7.73
CA VAL A 41 -11.71 2.97 -6.32
C VAL A 41 -11.30 1.81 -5.41
N ARG A 42 -11.61 0.58 -5.80
CA ARG A 42 -11.30 -0.60 -4.99
C ARG A 42 -9.79 -0.80 -4.80
N SER A 43 -8.98 -0.62 -5.84
CA SER A 43 -7.52 -0.68 -5.74
C SER A 43 -6.98 0.37 -4.77
N LEU A 44 -7.50 1.61 -4.83
CA LEU A 44 -7.11 2.67 -3.90
C LEU A 44 -7.51 2.37 -2.44
N GLU A 45 -8.68 1.76 -2.22
CA GLU A 45 -9.09 1.29 -0.87
C GLU A 45 -8.16 0.21 -0.33
N ILE A 46 -7.77 -0.77 -1.15
CA ILE A 46 -6.85 -1.84 -0.74
C ILE A 46 -5.49 -1.26 -0.37
N ILE A 47 -4.98 -0.32 -1.18
CA ILE A 47 -3.76 0.42 -0.87
C ILE A 47 -3.92 1.15 0.47
N GLY A 48 -4.99 1.91 0.66
CA GLY A 48 -5.24 2.68 1.88
C GLY A 48 -5.44 1.81 3.14
N GLU A 49 -5.96 0.59 3.01
CA GLU A 49 -6.05 -0.34 4.12
C GLU A 49 -4.70 -0.99 4.43
N ALA A 50 -3.90 -1.32 3.41
CA ALA A 50 -2.58 -1.89 3.57
C ALA A 50 -1.58 -0.90 4.21
N THR A 51 -1.64 0.39 3.86
CA THR A 51 -0.75 1.42 4.44
C THR A 51 -0.93 1.56 5.95
N LYS A 52 -2.16 1.47 6.46
CA LYS A 52 -2.47 1.50 7.91
C LYS A 52 -1.89 0.31 8.69
N LYS A 53 -1.36 -0.70 8.01
CA LYS A 53 -0.77 -1.90 8.63
C LYS A 53 0.75 -1.93 8.54
N ILE A 54 1.36 -0.91 7.92
CA ILE A 54 2.80 -0.71 7.90
C ILE A 54 3.13 0.15 9.14
N PRO A 55 4.10 -0.26 9.96
CA PRO A 55 4.51 0.49 11.14
C PRO A 55 5.02 1.87 10.72
N GLU A 56 4.72 2.88 11.53
CA GLU A 56 5.24 4.23 11.29
C GLU A 56 6.77 4.23 11.47
N ILE A 57 7.46 5.14 10.78
CA ILE A 57 8.93 5.24 10.84
C ILE A 57 9.43 5.40 12.30
N ASP A 58 8.62 6.03 13.16
CA ASP A 58 8.92 6.21 14.58
C ASP A 58 8.86 4.90 15.39
N GLU A 59 8.11 3.89 14.95
CA GLU A 59 8.03 2.56 15.59
C GLU A 59 9.22 1.66 15.23
N ILE A 60 10.07 2.06 14.28
CA ILE A 60 11.23 1.26 13.81
C ILE A 60 12.47 1.50 14.69
N ASN A 61 12.41 2.46 15.63
CA ASN A 61 13.47 2.72 16.61
C ASN A 61 13.16 2.09 17.98
N GLU A 62 13.33 0.77 18.11
CA GLU A 62 13.81 0.23 19.39
C GLU A 62 15.33 0.03 19.27
N PRO A 63 16.16 0.96 19.76
CA PRO A 63 17.52 0.61 20.06
C PRO A 63 17.46 -0.31 21.28
N THR A 64 17.65 -1.61 21.06
CA THR A 64 17.94 -2.56 22.15
C THR A 64 19.31 -2.21 22.72
N LEU A 65 19.36 -1.15 23.52
CA LEU A 65 20.51 -0.84 24.36
C LEU A 65 20.45 -1.78 25.54
N ASP A 66 21.29 -2.82 25.46
CA ASP A 66 21.75 -3.61 26.59
C ASP A 66 22.22 -2.65 27.70
N ASN A 67 21.34 -2.31 28.64
CA ASN A 67 21.63 -1.57 29.85
C ASN A 67 22.32 -2.49 30.88
N ARG A 68 23.40 -3.17 30.48
CA ARG A 68 24.24 -3.86 31.46
C ARG A 68 25.03 -2.81 32.24
N PRO A 69 24.87 -2.74 33.58
CA PRO A 69 25.71 -1.87 34.38
C PRO A 69 27.18 -2.31 34.23
N PRO A 70 28.15 -1.37 34.24
CA PRO A 70 29.56 -1.71 34.14
C PRO A 70 29.98 -2.58 35.35
N GLU A 71 30.77 -3.63 35.07
CA GLU A 71 31.45 -4.46 36.07
C GLU A 71 32.49 -3.65 36.86
#